data_AF-A0ABD2Q2B0-F1
#
_entry.id   AF-A0ABD2Q2B0-F1
#
_cell.length_a   1.000
_cell.length_b   1.000
_cell.length_c   1.000
_cell.angle_alpha   90.00
_cell.angle_beta   90.00
_cell.angle_gamma   90.00
#
_symmetry.space_group_name_H-M   'P 1'
#
loop_
_entity.id
_entity.type
_entity.pdbx_description
1 polymer ?
#
loop_
_entity_poly.entity_id
_entity_poly.type
_entity_poly.pdbx_seq_one_letter_code
_entity_poly.pdbx_strand_id
1 'polypeptide(L)'
;MRPQIVISEVTSQTTFQASICSPMVCGQETESNTAVCIQGTKITYSVGSWNTAKVTVEENEGALTASIVYSIAGQESSEIVLQCDESLTKPILKSIPGTMPVTLTLMAKEACWKYNPGPSGSGRLSVGSAILITLAVVSVVYVAAGIGYNVGYKKRSGAHIFPNYEGWCVLIANSIYGIKYTKGKVCKCGHPSEERQPLL
;
A
#
# COMPACT_ATOMS: atom_id res chain seq x y z
N MET A 1 10.79 4.11 16.60
CA MET A 1 9.37 3.76 16.83
C MET A 1 8.52 4.69 15.98
N ARG A 2 7.68 4.18 15.08
CA ARG A 2 6.70 5.04 14.38
C ARG A 2 5.53 5.27 15.32
N PRO A 3 4.94 6.47 15.38
CA PRO A 3 3.72 6.68 16.15
C PRO A 3 2.63 5.76 15.58
N GLN A 4 2.06 4.89 16.43
CA GLN A 4 0.84 4.18 16.10
C GLN A 4 -0.29 5.22 16.09
N ILE A 5 -0.89 5.44 14.93
CA ILE A 5 -2.04 6.33 14.81
C ILE A 5 -3.27 5.45 15.06
N VAL A 6 -3.69 5.41 16.32
CA VAL A 6 -4.95 4.77 16.73
C VAL A 6 -6.01 5.87 16.80
N ILE A 7 -7.10 5.67 16.07
CA ILE A 7 -8.23 6.60 16.02
C ILE A 7 -9.38 5.94 16.75
N SER A 8 -10.00 6.66 17.67
CA SER A 8 -11.03 6.11 18.54
C SER A 8 -12.32 6.92 18.49
N GLU A 9 -13.44 6.22 18.53
CA GLU A 9 -14.75 6.79 18.80
C GLU A 9 -15.30 6.22 20.11
N VAL A 10 -15.83 7.07 20.97
CA VAL A 10 -16.47 6.65 22.22
C VAL A 10 -17.97 6.91 22.10
N THR A 11 -18.76 5.84 22.15
CA THR A 11 -20.22 5.90 22.33
C THR A 11 -20.57 5.73 23.81
N SER A 12 -21.83 5.88 24.19
CA SER A 12 -22.28 5.85 25.60
C SER A 12 -21.90 4.57 26.38
N GLN A 13 -21.58 3.46 25.71
CA GLN A 13 -21.19 2.20 26.36
C GLN A 13 -20.04 1.44 25.65
N THR A 14 -19.59 1.91 24.49
CA THR A 14 -18.64 1.18 23.63
C THR A 14 -17.62 2.12 23.03
N THR A 15 -16.35 1.77 23.12
CA THR A 15 -15.25 2.45 22.43
C THR A 15 -14.82 1.64 21.21
N PHE A 16 -14.84 2.25 20.04
CA PHE A 16 -14.31 1.69 18.81
C PHE A 16 -12.91 2.26 18.60
N GLN A 17 -11.94 1.40 18.30
CA GLN A 17 -10.58 1.79 17.97
C GLN A 17 -10.19 1.16 16.64
N ALA A 18 -9.58 1.96 15.77
CA ALA A 18 -9.09 1.50 14.48
C ALA A 18 -7.64 1.96 14.27
N SER A 19 -6.84 1.07 13.69
CA SER A 19 -5.46 1.33 13.29
C SER A 19 -5.21 0.72 11.91
N ILE A 20 -5.01 1.59 10.91
CA ILE A 20 -4.93 1.19 9.50
C ILE A 20 -3.53 0.70 9.12
N CYS A 21 -2.49 1.43 9.55
CA CYS A 21 -1.11 1.25 9.06
C CYS A 21 -0.18 0.61 10.08
N SER A 22 -0.69 0.19 11.22
CA SER A 22 0.07 -0.50 12.27
C SER A 22 -0.84 -1.50 12.98
N PRO A 23 -0.34 -2.68 13.35
CA PRO A 23 -1.10 -3.54 14.24
C PRO A 23 -1.21 -2.90 15.62
N MET A 24 -2.32 -3.13 16.29
CA MET A 24 -2.53 -2.78 17.70
C MET A 24 -2.90 -4.03 18.51
N VAL A 25 -2.90 -3.87 19.83
CA VAL A 25 -3.35 -4.87 20.79
C VAL A 25 -4.77 -4.52 21.21
N CYS A 26 -5.68 -5.49 21.22
CA CYS A 26 -7.06 -5.28 21.67
C CYS A 26 -7.30 -5.86 23.07
N GLY A 27 -7.52 -4.97 24.04
CA GLY A 27 -7.80 -5.40 25.42
C GLY A 27 -6.60 -6.08 26.07
N GLN A 28 -6.78 -7.32 26.53
CA GLN A 28 -5.72 -8.13 27.16
C GLN A 28 -5.09 -9.15 26.21
N GLU A 29 -5.30 -9.02 24.90
CA GLU A 29 -4.58 -9.84 23.93
C GLU A 29 -3.06 -9.61 24.06
N THR A 30 -2.28 -10.67 23.95
CA THR A 30 -0.81 -10.59 23.98
C THR A 30 -0.21 -10.35 22.59
N GLU A 31 -1.00 -10.55 21.53
CA GLU A 31 -0.57 -10.44 20.15
C GLU A 31 -1.02 -9.10 19.53
N SER A 32 -0.08 -8.42 18.86
CA SER A 32 -0.37 -7.22 18.08
C SER A 32 -0.72 -7.61 16.63
N ASN A 33 -1.95 -8.06 16.40
CA ASN A 33 -2.48 -8.27 15.04
C ASN A 33 -3.90 -7.73 14.85
N THR A 34 -4.37 -6.87 15.74
CA THR A 34 -5.70 -6.26 15.62
C THR A 34 -5.62 -5.02 14.74
N ALA A 35 -6.57 -4.89 13.80
CA ALA A 35 -6.79 -3.66 13.03
C ALA A 35 -7.94 -2.83 13.63
N VAL A 36 -8.98 -3.51 14.11
CA VAL A 36 -10.16 -2.87 14.71
C VAL A 36 -10.51 -3.56 16.02
N CYS A 37 -10.64 -2.79 17.09
CA CYS A 37 -10.95 -3.26 18.43
C CYS A 37 -12.22 -2.60 18.95
N ILE A 38 -13.10 -3.40 19.54
CA ILE A 38 -14.32 -2.92 20.20
C ILE A 38 -14.17 -3.17 21.70
N GLN A 39 -14.25 -2.11 22.48
CA GLN A 39 -14.18 -2.14 23.94
C GLN A 39 -15.54 -1.75 24.52
N GLY A 40 -16.32 -2.74 24.96
CA GLY A 40 -17.51 -2.51 25.77
C GLY A 40 -17.19 -2.47 27.27
N THR A 41 -18.20 -2.17 28.08
CA THR A 41 -18.06 -2.12 29.55
C THR A 41 -17.71 -3.47 30.20
N LYS A 42 -18.04 -4.60 29.56
CA LYS A 42 -17.79 -5.95 30.09
C LYS A 42 -16.91 -6.83 29.20
N ILE A 43 -16.88 -6.56 27.90
CA ILE A 43 -16.23 -7.42 26.91
C ILE A 43 -15.44 -6.53 25.95
N THR A 44 -14.21 -6.93 25.67
CA THR A 44 -13.37 -6.38 24.61
C THR A 44 -13.08 -7.48 23.60
N TYR A 45 -13.21 -7.18 22.31
CA TYR A 45 -12.94 -8.14 21.25
C TYR A 45 -12.42 -7.48 19.97
N SER A 46 -11.53 -8.21 19.29
CA SER A 46 -11.01 -7.85 17.97
C SER A 46 -12.05 -8.13 16.88
N VAL A 47 -12.24 -7.19 15.96
CA VAL A 47 -13.17 -7.32 14.81
C VAL A 47 -12.47 -7.13 13.47
N GLY A 48 -11.17 -7.35 13.41
CA GLY A 48 -10.44 -7.39 12.16
C GLY A 48 -8.97 -7.65 12.41
N SER A 49 -8.39 -8.60 11.66
CA SER A 49 -6.96 -8.86 11.70
C SER A 49 -6.23 -7.89 10.78
N TRP A 50 -5.20 -7.21 11.28
CA TRP A 50 -4.48 -6.21 10.51
C TRP A 50 -3.84 -6.77 9.23
N ASN A 51 -3.34 -8.01 9.30
CA ASN A 51 -2.72 -8.70 8.17
C ASN A 51 -3.70 -9.19 7.07
N THR A 52 -5.02 -9.02 7.25
CA THR A 52 -6.04 -9.42 6.26
C THR A 52 -6.61 -8.24 5.48
N ALA A 53 -6.04 -7.04 5.64
CA ALA A 53 -6.50 -5.82 4.99
C ALA A 53 -6.64 -5.98 3.47
N LYS A 54 -7.85 -5.71 2.94
CA LYS A 54 -8.13 -5.55 1.51
C LYS A 54 -8.62 -4.14 1.27
N VAL A 55 -7.95 -3.41 0.39
CA VAL A 55 -8.33 -2.04 0.04
C VAL A 55 -9.06 -2.07 -1.29
N THR A 56 -10.29 -1.54 -1.30
CA THR A 56 -11.10 -1.32 -2.50
C THR A 56 -11.22 0.19 -2.71
N VAL A 57 -11.15 0.63 -3.96
CA VAL A 57 -11.39 2.03 -4.33
C VAL A 57 -12.45 2.03 -5.40
N GLU A 58 -13.56 2.70 -5.12
CA GLU A 58 -14.70 2.84 -6.01
C GLU A 58 -14.85 4.30 -6.42
N GLU A 59 -15.16 4.52 -7.70
CA GLU A 59 -15.48 5.84 -8.24
C GLU A 59 -17.00 5.94 -8.36
N ASN A 60 -17.60 6.82 -7.56
CA ASN A 60 -19.03 7.13 -7.62
C ASN A 60 -19.20 8.60 -7.99
N GLU A 61 -19.73 8.86 -9.18
CA GLU A 61 -20.08 10.22 -9.66
C GLU A 61 -18.92 11.25 -9.55
N GLY A 62 -17.68 10.81 -9.79
CA GLY A 62 -16.49 11.66 -9.72
C GLY A 62 -15.90 11.84 -8.31
N ALA A 63 -16.50 11.20 -7.29
CA ALA A 63 -15.92 11.07 -5.96
C ALA A 63 -15.31 9.68 -5.79
N LEU A 64 -14.04 9.63 -5.39
CA LEU A 64 -13.37 8.38 -5.02
C LEU A 64 -13.72 8.06 -3.57
N THR A 65 -14.29 6.87 -3.36
CA THR A 65 -14.52 6.29 -2.04
C THR A 65 -13.61 5.09 -1.90
N ALA A 66 -12.81 5.04 -0.84
CA ALA A 66 -12.00 3.88 -0.55
C ALA A 66 -12.54 3.16 0.69
N SER A 67 -12.59 1.84 0.63
CA SER A 67 -12.92 1.01 1.77
C SER A 67 -11.78 0.03 2.07
N ILE A 68 -11.60 -0.26 3.36
CA ILE A 68 -10.62 -1.23 3.84
C ILE A 68 -11.38 -2.31 4.60
N VAL A 69 -11.41 -3.51 4.04
CA VAL A 69 -12.08 -4.67 4.63
C VAL A 69 -11.07 -5.52 5.37
N TYR A 70 -11.40 -5.91 6.59
CA TYR A 70 -10.63 -6.81 7.43
C TYR A 70 -11.41 -8.09 7.73
N SER A 71 -10.70 -9.20 7.77
CA SER A 71 -11.25 -10.53 8.00
C SER A 71 -10.66 -11.22 9.22
N ILE A 72 -11.46 -12.03 9.90
CA ILE A 72 -11.04 -12.97 10.95
C ILE A 72 -11.48 -14.37 10.50
N ALA A 73 -10.59 -15.37 10.62
CA ALA A 73 -10.85 -16.74 10.20
C ALA A 73 -11.40 -16.90 8.76
N GLY A 74 -11.02 -15.98 7.86
CA GLY A 74 -11.43 -15.98 6.45
C GLY A 74 -12.81 -15.36 6.18
N GLN A 75 -13.52 -14.84 7.19
CA GLN A 75 -14.78 -14.12 7.03
C GLN A 75 -14.59 -12.61 7.24
N GLU A 76 -15.28 -11.80 6.44
CA GLU A 76 -15.28 -10.34 6.59
C GLU A 76 -15.92 -9.96 7.92
N SER A 77 -15.19 -9.18 8.70
CA SER A 77 -15.50 -8.88 10.10
C SER A 77 -15.68 -7.39 10.36
N SER A 78 -14.91 -6.55 9.67
CA SER A 78 -15.08 -5.10 9.70
C SER A 78 -14.70 -4.47 8.36
N GLU A 79 -15.27 -3.30 8.13
CA GLU A 79 -14.98 -2.43 6.99
C GLU A 79 -14.75 -1.01 7.50
N ILE A 80 -13.67 -0.37 7.04
CA ILE A 80 -13.39 1.04 7.26
C ILE A 80 -13.60 1.78 5.94
N VAL A 81 -14.63 2.60 5.86
CA VAL A 81 -14.91 3.49 4.73
C VAL A 81 -14.22 4.82 4.96
N LEU A 82 -13.34 5.22 4.04
CA LEU A 82 -12.66 6.51 4.04
C LEU A 82 -13.57 7.56 3.40
N GLN A 83 -13.95 8.57 4.17
CA GLN A 83 -14.79 9.67 3.70
C GLN A 83 -14.00 10.99 3.75
N CYS A 84 -14.05 11.73 2.65
CA CYS A 84 -13.47 13.06 2.57
C CYS A 84 -14.29 14.07 3.40
N ASP A 85 -13.60 14.81 4.26
CA ASP A 85 -14.13 16.03 4.88
C ASP A 85 -13.00 17.07 5.02
N GLU A 86 -13.01 18.08 4.14
CA GLU A 86 -11.99 19.14 4.13
C GLU A 86 -12.06 20.08 5.34
N SER A 87 -13.18 20.06 6.07
CA SER A 87 -13.39 20.90 7.25
C SER A 87 -12.67 20.40 8.50
N LEU A 88 -12.24 19.13 8.49
CA LEU A 88 -11.62 18.49 9.65
C LEU A 88 -10.13 18.82 9.76
N THR A 89 -9.71 19.16 10.99
CA THR A 89 -8.29 19.34 11.33
C THR A 89 -7.64 18.05 11.83
N LYS A 90 -8.46 17.08 12.28
CA LYS A 90 -8.05 15.77 12.78
C LYS A 90 -9.03 14.71 12.28
N PRO A 91 -8.58 13.48 12.02
CA PRO A 91 -9.46 12.44 11.56
C PRO A 91 -10.45 12.03 12.65
N ILE A 92 -11.70 11.77 12.25
CA ILE A 92 -12.79 11.34 13.14
C ILE A 92 -13.27 9.98 12.68
N LEU A 93 -13.34 9.03 13.60
CA LEU A 93 -13.95 7.73 13.38
C LEU A 93 -15.42 7.79 13.81
N LYS A 94 -16.31 7.25 12.98
CA LYS A 94 -17.74 7.06 13.27
C LYS A 94 -18.12 5.62 13.04
N SER A 95 -18.89 5.04 13.93
CA SER A 95 -19.42 3.68 13.82
C SER A 95 -20.83 3.73 13.28
N ILE A 96 -21.15 2.79 12.39
CA ILE A 96 -22.52 2.58 11.93
C ILE A 96 -23.09 1.45 12.80
N PRO A 97 -23.96 1.75 13.78
CA PRO A 97 -24.46 0.73 14.70
C PRO A 97 -25.34 -0.28 13.95
N GLY A 98 -25.17 -1.57 14.27
CA GLY A 98 -26.08 -2.63 13.84
C GLY A 98 -25.77 -3.30 12.49
N THR A 99 -24.65 -3.00 11.85
CA THR A 99 -24.21 -3.71 10.63
C THR A 99 -23.21 -4.84 10.95
N MET A 100 -23.37 -5.98 10.27
CA MET A 100 -22.35 -7.03 10.15
C MET A 100 -22.02 -7.21 8.66
N PRO A 101 -20.75 -7.09 8.22
CA PRO A 101 -19.55 -6.76 9.02
C PRO A 101 -19.63 -5.37 9.68
N VAL A 102 -18.86 -5.14 10.74
CA VAL A 102 -18.86 -3.87 11.49
C VAL A 102 -18.33 -2.77 10.58
N THR A 103 -19.17 -1.80 10.23
CA THR A 103 -18.78 -0.68 9.36
C THR A 103 -18.39 0.54 10.18
N LEU A 104 -17.18 1.04 9.93
CA LEU A 104 -16.65 2.27 10.49
C LEU A 104 -16.41 3.28 9.36
N THR A 105 -16.83 4.51 9.54
CA THR A 105 -16.53 5.62 8.64
C THR A 105 -15.41 6.44 9.24
N LEU A 106 -14.26 6.48 8.56
CA LEU A 106 -13.15 7.35 8.91
C LEU A 106 -13.21 8.62 8.07
N MET A 107 -13.60 9.73 8.69
CA MET A 107 -13.64 11.05 8.07
C MET A 107 -12.30 11.74 8.27
N ALA A 108 -11.65 12.13 7.18
CA ALA A 108 -10.35 12.80 7.23
C ALA A 108 -10.19 13.77 6.06
N LYS A 109 -9.42 14.85 6.29
CA LYS A 109 -9.05 15.79 5.22
C LYS A 109 -8.14 15.13 4.19
N GLU A 110 -7.30 14.19 4.63
CA GLU A 110 -6.38 13.44 3.78
C GLU A 110 -7.09 12.42 2.89
N ALA A 111 -8.35 12.06 3.21
CA ALA A 111 -9.20 11.23 2.36
C ALA A 111 -9.81 12.02 1.19
N CYS A 112 -9.60 13.34 1.12
CA CYS A 112 -10.04 14.17 0.01
C CYS A 112 -9.11 14.01 -1.19
N TRP A 113 -9.36 12.96 -1.97
CA TRP A 113 -8.72 12.83 -3.28
C TRP A 113 -9.30 13.87 -4.23
N LYS A 114 -8.46 14.82 -4.62
CA LYS A 114 -8.74 15.64 -5.80
C LYS A 114 -8.53 14.75 -7.02
N TYR A 115 -9.58 14.04 -7.41
CA TYR A 115 -9.65 13.47 -8.74
C TYR A 115 -9.70 14.64 -9.72
N ASN A 116 -8.58 14.93 -10.36
CA ASN A 116 -8.62 15.67 -11.61
C ASN A 116 -9.02 14.64 -12.66
N PRO A 117 -10.27 14.60 -13.14
CA PRO A 117 -10.58 13.77 -14.28
C PRO A 117 -9.67 14.22 -15.42
N GLY A 118 -8.66 13.41 -15.71
CA GLY A 118 -8.00 13.49 -16.99
C GLY A 118 -9.09 13.35 -18.05
N PRO A 119 -9.06 14.15 -19.13
CA PRO A 119 -10.17 14.21 -20.09
C PRO A 119 -10.61 12.80 -20.49
N SER A 120 -11.85 12.48 -20.14
CA SER A 120 -12.51 11.21 -20.41
C SER A 120 -12.49 10.97 -21.91
N GLY A 121 -11.77 9.94 -22.37
CA GLY A 121 -11.82 9.53 -23.77
C GLY A 121 -10.57 8.84 -24.27
N SER A 122 -10.75 7.57 -24.66
CA SER A 122 -9.79 6.64 -25.29
C SER A 122 -8.79 6.01 -24.33
N GLY A 123 -8.56 4.70 -24.47
CA GLY A 123 -7.73 3.87 -23.59
C GLY A 123 -6.26 4.26 -23.62
N ARG A 124 -5.94 5.36 -22.96
CA ARG A 124 -4.58 5.88 -22.83
C ARG A 124 -3.94 5.16 -21.66
N LEU A 125 -2.90 4.38 -21.99
CA LEU A 125 -1.96 3.82 -21.03
C LEU A 125 -1.58 4.89 -20.00
N SER A 126 -1.50 4.50 -18.73
CA SER A 126 -0.99 5.37 -17.67
C SER A 126 0.27 6.09 -18.14
N VAL A 127 0.40 7.40 -17.87
CA VAL A 127 1.58 8.19 -18.27
C VAL A 127 2.87 7.50 -17.81
N GLY A 128 2.84 6.87 -16.63
CA GLY A 128 3.95 6.06 -16.13
C GLY A 128 4.27 4.87 -17.04
N SER A 129 3.24 4.13 -17.50
CA SER A 129 3.41 3.04 -18.46
C SER A 129 3.95 3.54 -19.81
N ALA A 130 3.46 4.67 -20.31
CA ALA A 130 3.94 5.26 -21.56
C ALA A 130 5.43 5.62 -21.51
N ILE A 131 5.88 6.20 -20.40
CA ILE A 131 7.30 6.52 -20.17
C ILE A 131 8.14 5.23 -20.12
N LEU A 132 7.68 4.21 -19.39
CA LEU A 132 8.40 2.93 -19.27
C LEU A 132 8.53 2.21 -20.61
N ILE A 133 7.46 2.17 -21.41
CA ILE A 133 7.47 1.57 -22.75
C ILE A 133 8.45 2.33 -23.65
N THR A 134 8.41 3.66 -23.64
CA THR A 134 9.31 4.50 -24.45
C THR A 134 10.77 4.24 -24.08
N LEU A 135 11.10 4.23 -22.79
CA LEU A 135 12.45 3.91 -22.31
C LEU A 135 12.91 2.50 -22.70
N ALA A 136 12.01 1.51 -22.63
CA ALA A 136 12.31 0.14 -23.02
C ALA A 136 12.67 0.04 -24.52
N VAL A 137 11.87 0.67 -25.39
CA VAL A 137 12.12 0.66 -26.84
C VAL A 137 13.45 1.35 -27.18
N VAL A 138 13.69 2.54 -26.62
CA VAL A 138 14.95 3.27 -26.84
C VAL A 138 16.16 2.46 -26.35
N SER A 139 16.03 1.78 -25.21
CA SER A 139 17.08 0.91 -24.66
C SER A 139 17.43 -0.25 -25.57
N VAL A 140 16.42 -0.92 -26.15
CA VAL A 140 16.64 -2.03 -27.09
C VAL A 140 17.35 -1.54 -28.36
N VAL A 141 16.90 -0.43 -28.93
CA VAL A 141 17.54 0.16 -30.13
C VAL A 141 18.99 0.56 -29.83
N TYR A 142 19.24 1.19 -28.68
CA TYR A 142 20.58 1.56 -28.23
C TYR A 142 21.51 0.35 -28.11
N VAL A 143 21.05 -0.73 -27.48
CA VAL A 143 21.83 -1.96 -27.30
C VAL A 143 22.12 -2.60 -28.66
N ALA A 144 21.13 -2.74 -29.53
CA ALA A 144 21.30 -3.36 -30.86
C ALA A 144 22.28 -2.56 -31.73
N ALA A 145 22.13 -1.23 -31.78
CA ALA A 145 23.03 -0.35 -32.52
C ALA A 145 24.46 -0.38 -31.94
N GLY A 146 24.59 -0.35 -30.61
CA GLY A 146 25.89 -0.40 -29.94
C GLY A 146 26.61 -1.74 -30.13
N ILE A 147 25.90 -2.87 -30.11
CA ILE A 147 26.44 -4.19 -30.44
C ILE A 147 26.93 -4.20 -31.90
N GLY A 148 26.09 -3.75 -32.84
CA GLY A 148 26.45 -3.70 -34.26
C GLY A 148 27.70 -2.85 -34.52
N TYR A 149 27.79 -1.69 -33.86
CA TYR A 149 28.96 -0.81 -33.94
C TYR A 149 30.22 -1.44 -33.33
N ASN A 150 30.11 -2.07 -32.16
CA ASN A 150 31.25 -2.68 -31.47
C ASN A 150 31.79 -3.93 -32.19
N VAL A 151 30.91 -4.72 -32.80
CA VAL A 151 31.29 -5.92 -33.57
C VAL A 151 31.77 -5.52 -34.96
N GLY A 152 30.99 -4.74 -35.69
CA GLY A 152 31.23 -4.44 -37.10
C GLY A 152 32.38 -3.47 -37.34
N TYR A 153 32.47 -2.40 -36.53
CA TYR A 153 33.50 -1.38 -36.70
C TYR A 153 34.68 -1.57 -35.77
N LYS A 154 34.43 -1.76 -34.47
CA LYS A 154 35.50 -1.87 -33.46
C LYS A 154 36.06 -3.28 -33.28
N LYS A 155 35.48 -4.30 -33.93
CA LYS A 155 35.91 -5.71 -33.87
C LYS A 155 36.15 -6.20 -32.43
N ARG A 156 35.36 -5.72 -31.48
CA ARG A 156 35.45 -6.13 -30.08
C ARG A 156 34.82 -7.50 -29.92
N SER A 157 35.37 -8.30 -29.01
CA SER A 157 34.90 -9.65 -28.68
C SER A 157 34.64 -9.80 -27.18
N GLY A 158 33.77 -10.75 -26.82
CA GLY A 158 33.41 -11.03 -25.43
C GLY A 158 32.48 -9.99 -24.80
N ALA A 159 32.55 -9.82 -23.48
CA ALA A 159 31.66 -8.94 -22.72
C ALA A 159 31.71 -7.45 -23.16
N HIS A 160 32.81 -7.03 -23.81
CA HIS A 160 33.00 -5.67 -24.31
C HIS A 160 32.24 -5.35 -25.61
N ILE A 161 31.53 -6.33 -26.17
CA ILE A 161 30.57 -6.11 -27.26
C ILE A 161 29.39 -5.26 -26.78
N PHE A 162 28.98 -5.44 -25.52
CA PHE A 162 27.82 -4.77 -24.97
C PHE A 162 28.15 -3.31 -24.61
N PRO A 163 27.40 -2.33 -25.14
CA PRO A 163 27.65 -0.92 -24.84
C PRO A 163 27.35 -0.62 -23.36
N ASN A 164 28.29 0.01 -22.65
CA ASN A 164 28.18 0.39 -21.24
C ASN A 164 27.78 -0.77 -20.31
N TYR A 165 28.36 -1.96 -20.52
CA TYR A 165 28.08 -3.19 -19.76
C TYR A 165 27.97 -2.98 -18.24
N GLU A 166 28.93 -2.30 -17.63
CA GLU A 166 28.94 -2.03 -16.18
C GLU A 166 27.72 -1.22 -15.72
N GLY A 167 27.31 -0.22 -16.51
CA GLY A 167 26.13 0.60 -16.21
C GLY A 167 24.84 -0.22 -16.22
N TRP A 168 24.70 -1.16 -17.17
CA TRP A 168 23.56 -2.07 -17.22
C TRP A 168 23.54 -3.05 -16.05
N CYS A 169 24.70 -3.58 -15.66
CA CYS A 169 24.81 -4.43 -14.47
C CYS A 169 24.37 -3.69 -13.21
N VAL A 170 24.83 -2.45 -13.01
CA VAL A 170 24.43 -1.61 -11.87
C VAL A 170 22.94 -1.30 -11.91
N LEU A 171 22.39 -0.97 -13.07
CA LEU A 171 20.96 -0.67 -13.24
C LEU A 171 20.06 -1.88 -12.92
N ILE A 172 20.43 -3.07 -13.40
CA ILE A 172 19.71 -4.32 -13.09
C ILE A 172 19.82 -4.64 -11.60
N ALA A 173 21.03 -4.56 -11.03
CA ALA A 173 21.24 -4.81 -9.61
C ALA A 173 20.37 -3.88 -8.75
N ASN A 174 20.43 -2.56 -9.01
CA ASN A 174 19.65 -1.56 -8.29
C ASN A 174 18.13 -1.75 -8.47
N SER A 175 17.67 -2.19 -9.64
CA SER A 175 16.26 -2.50 -9.88
C SER A 175 15.81 -3.69 -9.02
N ILE A 176 16.61 -4.75 -8.95
CA ILE A 176 16.34 -5.92 -8.10
C ILE A 176 16.35 -5.52 -6.62
N TYR A 177 17.32 -4.70 -6.18
CA TYR A 177 17.36 -4.16 -4.83
C TYR A 177 16.11 -3.32 -4.51
N GLY A 178 15.68 -2.46 -5.43
CA GLY A 178 14.46 -1.66 -5.30
C GLY A 178 13.20 -2.53 -5.18
N ILE A 179 13.09 -3.58 -6.00
CA ILE A 179 11.97 -4.54 -5.91
C ILE A 179 12.00 -5.28 -4.57
N LYS A 180 13.16 -5.77 -4.13
CA LYS A 180 13.31 -6.45 -2.83
C LYS A 180 13.00 -5.52 -1.66
N TYR A 181 13.45 -4.27 -1.73
CA TYR A 181 13.15 -3.25 -0.73
C TYR A 181 11.65 -2.95 -0.68
N THR A 182 11.02 -2.79 -1.85
CA THR A 182 9.58 -2.50 -1.95
C THR A 182 8.75 -3.68 -1.48
N LYS A 183 9.08 -4.92 -1.89
CA LYS A 183 8.47 -6.13 -1.33
C LYS A 183 8.67 -6.21 0.18
N GLY A 184 9.87 -5.92 0.68
CA GLY A 184 10.15 -5.87 2.12
C GLY A 184 9.45 -4.73 2.88
N LYS A 185 8.86 -3.75 2.20
CA LYS A 185 8.09 -2.65 2.81
C LYS A 185 6.58 -2.87 2.67
N VAL A 186 6.13 -3.33 1.51
CA VAL A 186 4.72 -3.60 1.19
C VAL A 186 4.28 -4.92 1.82
N CYS A 187 5.11 -5.96 1.84
CA CYS A 187 4.81 -7.22 2.53
C CYS A 187 5.04 -7.14 4.06
N LYS A 188 5.58 -6.03 4.57
CA LYS A 188 5.62 -5.76 6.01
C LYS A 188 4.32 -5.18 6.56
N CYS A 189 3.29 -5.06 5.74
CA CYS A 189 1.91 -4.90 6.22
C CYS A 189 1.30 -6.21 6.80
N GLY A 190 2.12 -7.20 7.20
CA GLY A 190 1.58 -8.47 7.72
C GLY A 190 2.54 -9.44 8.40
N HIS A 191 3.77 -9.04 8.79
CA HIS A 191 4.66 -9.94 9.55
C HIS A 191 5.37 -9.21 10.69
N PRO A 192 5.32 -9.73 11.93
CA PRO A 192 6.15 -9.24 13.02
C PRO A 192 7.62 -9.35 12.64
N SER A 193 8.39 -8.32 12.96
CA SER A 193 9.80 -8.20 12.63
C SER A 193 10.61 -9.32 13.27
N GLU A 194 11.08 -10.27 12.46
CA GLU A 194 12.11 -11.22 12.87
C GLU A 194 13.43 -10.48 13.12
N GLU A 195 13.95 -10.70 14.31
CA GLU A 195 15.10 -10.07 14.91
C GLU A 195 16.37 -10.36 14.10
N ARG A 196 17.05 -9.30 13.67
CA ARG A 196 18.30 -9.40 12.92
C ARG A 196 19.42 -9.74 13.91
N GLN A 197 19.77 -11.02 14.04
CA GLN A 197 21.02 -11.40 14.73
C GLN A 197 22.23 -10.84 13.96
N PRO A 198 23.21 -10.21 14.64
CA PRO A 198 24.44 -9.77 14.02
C PRO A 198 25.34 -10.99 13.74
N LEU A 199 25.78 -11.13 12.49
CA LEU A 199 26.86 -12.04 12.12
C LEU A 199 28.17 -11.52 12.72
N LEU A 200 28.77 -12.33 13.58
CA LEU A 200 30.21 -12.35 13.89
C LEU A 200 30.96 -12.94 12.69
#